data_AF-A0A915HJW7-F1
#
_entry.id   AF-A0A915HJW7-F1
#
_cell.length_a   1.000
_cell.length_b   1.000
_cell.length_c   1.000
_cell.angle_alpha   90.00
_cell.angle_beta   90.00
_cell.angle_gamma   90.00
#
_symmetry.space_group_name_H-M   'P 1'
#
loop_
_entity.id
_entity.type
_entity.pdbx_description
1 polymer ?
#
loop_
_entity_poly.entity_id
_entity_poly.type
_entity_poly.pdbx_seq_one_letter_code
_entity_poly.pdbx_strand_id
1 'polypeptide(L)'
;VCATLGTTSTCAFDDLPSIGAVCRKYSIYLHVDAAYAGSCFICPEYKHHLKGIEYVDSYNFNATKCLMVNMDCSLVWFRNAKSVENAFVVDPEYLKHKHQGDIVDFRNMQIPLGRRFRALKLWFVLRSMGVAGLQHNIRQ
;
A
#
# COMPACT_ATOMS: atom_id res chain seq x y z
N VAL A 1 -5.43 9.48 11.66
CA VAL A 1 -6.01 8.20 12.17
C VAL A 1 -5.41 7.06 11.38
N CYS A 2 -5.12 5.94 12.04
CA CYS A 2 -4.77 4.67 11.39
C CYS A 2 -5.90 3.68 11.66
N ALA A 3 -6.60 3.24 10.61
CA ALA A 3 -7.61 2.19 10.68
C ALA A 3 -6.99 0.86 10.21
N THR A 4 -7.30 -0.23 10.89
CA THR A 4 -6.73 -1.54 10.63
C THR A 4 -7.76 -2.45 9.96
N LEU A 5 -7.39 -3.02 8.82
CA LEU A 5 -8.14 -4.10 8.16
C LEU A 5 -7.39 -5.41 8.35
N GLY A 6 -7.81 -6.20 9.33
CA GLY A 6 -7.16 -7.45 9.72
C GLY A 6 -6.08 -7.22 10.79
N THR A 7 -6.53 -6.98 12.03
CA THR A 7 -5.63 -6.84 13.19
C THR A 7 -4.78 -8.10 13.41
N THR A 8 -3.58 -7.92 13.96
CA THR A 8 -2.60 -9.01 14.10
C THR A 8 -3.12 -10.20 14.92
N SER A 9 -3.80 -9.95 16.03
CA SER A 9 -4.14 -11.00 16.99
C SER A 9 -5.39 -11.78 16.60
N THR A 10 -6.43 -11.10 16.12
CA THR A 10 -7.76 -11.70 15.91
C THR A 10 -8.31 -11.48 14.50
N CYS A 11 -7.55 -10.84 13.61
CA CYS A 11 -7.99 -10.46 12.28
C CYS A 11 -9.30 -9.65 12.28
N ALA A 12 -9.46 -8.75 13.27
CA ALA A 12 -10.59 -7.83 13.32
C ALA A 12 -10.45 -6.72 12.26
N PHE A 13 -11.58 -6.11 11.88
CA PHE A 13 -11.64 -5.04 10.89
C PHE A 13 -12.31 -3.81 11.49
N ASP A 14 -11.63 -2.66 11.38
CA ASP A 14 -12.20 -1.38 11.79
C ASP A 14 -13.33 -0.93 10.83
N ASP A 15 -14.33 -0.24 11.38
CA ASP A 15 -15.48 0.28 10.62
C ASP A 15 -15.10 1.54 9.80
N LEU A 16 -14.53 1.30 8.61
CA LEU A 16 -14.04 2.34 7.72
C LEU A 16 -15.08 3.41 7.35
N PRO A 17 -16.35 3.10 7.05
CA PRO A 17 -17.36 4.11 6.77
C PRO A 17 -17.55 5.11 7.93
N SER A 18 -17.65 4.62 9.17
CA SER A 18 -17.83 5.48 10.34
C SER A 18 -16.58 6.31 10.64
N ILE A 19 -15.40 5.67 10.61
CA ILE A 19 -14.11 6.36 10.82
C ILE A 19 -13.88 7.40 9.72
N GLY A 20 -14.13 7.03 8.46
CA GLY A 20 -13.97 7.88 7.29
C GLY A 20 -14.85 9.12 7.31
N ALA A 21 -16.11 8.99 7.71
CA ALA A 21 -17.02 10.12 7.88
C ALA A 21 -16.51 11.12 8.92
N VAL A 22 -15.99 10.63 10.06
CA VAL A 22 -15.38 11.48 11.10
C VAL A 22 -14.10 12.13 10.59
N CYS A 23 -13.21 11.37 9.94
CA CYS A 23 -11.96 11.89 9.40
C CYS A 23 -12.21 13.01 8.37
N ARG A 24 -13.20 12.83 7.48
CA ARG A 24 -13.62 13.89 6.56
C ARG A 24 -14.13 15.14 7.27
N LYS A 25 -15.03 14.97 8.24
CA LYS A 25 -15.65 16.07 8.99
C LYS A 25 -14.61 16.96 9.67
N TYR A 26 -13.54 16.37 10.22
CA TYR A 26 -12.51 17.09 10.96
C TYR A 26 -11.19 17.26 10.18
N SER A 27 -11.19 16.97 8.87
CA SER A 27 -9.99 17.06 8.01
C SER A 27 -8.78 16.29 8.55
N ILE A 28 -9.03 15.09 9.09
CA ILE A 28 -7.99 14.21 9.63
C ILE A 28 -7.52 13.25 8.55
N TYR A 29 -6.20 13.13 8.39
CA TYR A 29 -5.59 12.14 7.50
C TYR A 29 -5.95 10.72 7.92
N LEU A 30 -6.46 9.90 6.99
CA LEU A 30 -6.82 8.51 7.23
C LEU A 30 -5.87 7.55 6.52
N HIS A 31 -5.04 6.85 7.30
CA HIS A 31 -4.24 5.72 6.84
C HIS A 31 -4.97 4.41 7.10
N VAL A 32 -4.88 3.46 6.16
CA VAL A 32 -5.28 2.07 6.36
C VAL A 32 -4.06 1.16 6.43
N ASP A 33 -3.93 0.47 7.55
CA ASP A 33 -3.07 -0.70 7.72
C ASP A 33 -3.87 -1.95 7.36
N ALA A 34 -3.58 -2.53 6.19
CA ALA A 34 -4.08 -3.82 5.77
C ALA A 34 -2.94 -4.82 5.59
N ALA A 35 -1.90 -4.77 6.44
CA ALA A 35 -0.68 -5.57 6.31
C ALA A 35 -0.94 -7.04 6.00
N TYR A 36 -1.89 -7.67 6.69
CA TYR A 36 -2.32 -9.05 6.46
C TYR A 36 -3.47 -9.14 5.45
N ALA A 37 -4.65 -8.63 5.79
CA ALA A 37 -5.87 -8.87 5.01
C ALA A 37 -5.88 -8.15 3.65
N GLY A 38 -5.00 -7.17 3.43
CA GLY A 38 -4.99 -6.38 2.20
C GLY A 38 -4.69 -7.19 0.94
N SER A 39 -3.94 -8.28 1.08
CA SER A 39 -3.72 -9.25 0.00
C SER A 39 -4.99 -10.01 -0.37
N CYS A 40 -5.87 -10.27 0.60
CA CYS A 40 -7.09 -11.05 0.40
C CYS A 40 -8.08 -10.34 -0.55
N PHE A 41 -7.99 -9.02 -0.68
CA PHE A 41 -8.91 -8.25 -1.53
C PHE A 41 -8.69 -8.42 -3.04
N ILE A 42 -7.70 -9.22 -3.46
CA ILE A 42 -7.68 -9.73 -4.84
C ILE A 42 -8.85 -10.69 -5.09
N CYS A 43 -9.40 -11.34 -4.06
CA CYS A 43 -10.60 -12.16 -4.13
C CYS A 43 -11.85 -11.27 -3.98
N PRO A 44 -12.75 -11.21 -4.97
CA PRO A 44 -13.92 -10.33 -4.95
C PRO A 44 -14.82 -10.49 -3.72
N GLU A 45 -14.98 -11.72 -3.21
CA GLU A 45 -15.83 -12.05 -2.06
C GLU A 45 -15.38 -11.37 -0.75
N TYR A 46 -14.10 -11.01 -0.60
CA TYR A 46 -13.58 -10.31 0.58
C TYR A 46 -13.62 -8.78 0.44
N LYS A 47 -13.96 -8.24 -0.74
CA LYS A 47 -13.98 -6.78 -0.97
C LYS A 47 -15.05 -6.04 -0.18
N HIS A 48 -16.03 -6.73 0.40
CA HIS A 48 -17.02 -6.09 1.27
C HIS A 48 -16.38 -5.42 2.50
N HIS A 49 -15.21 -5.90 2.96
CA HIS A 49 -14.41 -5.26 4.01
C HIS A 49 -13.74 -3.94 3.57
N LEU A 50 -13.70 -3.64 2.26
CA LEU A 50 -13.17 -2.37 1.72
C LEU A 50 -14.24 -1.27 1.62
N LYS A 51 -15.47 -1.49 2.11
CA LYS A 51 -16.47 -0.43 2.16
C LYS A 51 -15.91 0.79 2.91
N GLY A 52 -15.99 1.98 2.34
CA GLY A 52 -15.39 3.20 2.93
C GLY A 52 -13.95 3.48 2.52
N ILE A 53 -13.34 2.68 1.63
CA ILE A 53 -11.97 2.93 1.12
C ILE A 53 -11.85 4.28 0.41
N GLU A 54 -12.95 4.83 -0.10
CA GLU A 54 -13.02 6.14 -0.73
C GLU A 54 -12.64 7.31 0.20
N TYR A 55 -12.64 7.09 1.52
CA TYR A 55 -12.18 8.07 2.51
C TYR A 55 -10.67 8.05 2.75
N VAL A 56 -9.97 7.02 2.30
CA VAL A 56 -8.58 6.73 2.72
C VAL A 56 -7.57 7.59 1.97
N ASP A 57 -6.59 8.14 2.69
CA ASP A 57 -5.51 8.96 2.13
C ASP A 57 -4.25 8.15 1.83
N SER A 58 -3.97 7.09 2.60
CA SER A 58 -2.98 6.07 2.22
C SER A 58 -3.36 4.68 2.67
N TYR A 59 -2.93 3.68 1.91
CA TYR A 59 -3.26 2.28 2.12
C TYR A 59 -1.99 1.42 2.05
N ASN A 60 -1.76 0.58 3.06
CA ASN A 60 -0.63 -0.35 3.10
C ASN A 60 -1.10 -1.80 3.10
N PHE A 61 -0.37 -2.68 2.40
CA PHE A 61 -0.42 -4.11 2.68
C PHE A 61 0.92 -4.79 2.38
N ASN A 62 1.12 -6.01 2.92
CA ASN A 62 2.34 -6.77 2.72
C ASN A 62 2.12 -7.96 1.77
N ALA A 63 2.73 -7.90 0.59
CA ALA A 63 2.77 -9.04 -0.33
C ALA A 63 3.54 -10.24 0.27
N THR A 64 4.36 -10.01 1.30
CA THR A 64 5.09 -11.06 2.00
C THR A 64 4.25 -11.93 2.91
N LYS A 65 2.99 -11.57 3.15
CA LYS A 65 2.09 -12.39 3.96
C LYS A 65 1.33 -13.38 3.08
N CYS A 66 0.31 -12.92 2.36
CA CYS A 66 -0.59 -13.83 1.63
C CYS A 66 -0.40 -13.85 0.11
N LEU A 67 0.55 -13.09 -0.46
CA LEU A 67 0.83 -13.09 -1.91
C LEU A 67 2.08 -13.90 -2.30
N MET A 68 2.58 -14.80 -1.43
CA MET A 68 3.68 -15.72 -1.77
C MET A 68 4.99 -15.04 -2.18
N VAL A 69 5.19 -13.76 -1.85
CA VAL A 69 6.44 -13.04 -2.11
C VAL A 69 7.37 -13.19 -0.91
N ASN A 70 8.64 -13.54 -1.11
CA ASN A 70 9.58 -13.61 0.01
C ASN A 70 9.91 -12.21 0.58
N MET A 71 10.29 -12.14 1.86
CA MET A 71 10.67 -10.88 2.53
C MET A 71 11.85 -10.18 1.83
N ASP A 72 11.90 -8.85 1.70
CA ASP A 72 10.92 -7.80 2.03
C ASP A 72 10.04 -7.38 0.83
N CYS A 73 8.73 -7.15 1.04
CA CYS A 73 7.81 -6.65 0.01
C CYS A 73 6.53 -6.07 0.65
N SER A 74 6.64 -4.86 1.19
CA SER A 74 5.50 -4.05 1.64
C SER A 74 5.18 -3.00 0.59
N LEU A 75 3.90 -2.77 0.34
CA LEU A 75 3.42 -1.82 -0.64
C LEU A 75 2.54 -0.79 0.05
N VAL A 76 2.77 0.48 -0.28
CA VAL A 76 1.97 1.60 0.21
C VAL A 76 1.51 2.44 -0.98
N TRP A 77 0.23 2.79 -0.98
CA TRP A 77 -0.38 3.72 -1.93
C TRP A 77 -0.76 4.99 -1.20
N PHE A 78 -0.61 6.11 -1.87
CA PHE A 78 -1.00 7.43 -1.39
C PHE A 78 -1.99 8.03 -2.39
N ARG A 79 -3.07 8.61 -1.89
CA ARG A 79 -4.05 9.34 -2.69
C ARG A 79 -3.42 10.55 -3.38
N ASN A 80 -2.54 11.25 -2.67
CA ASN A 80 -1.75 12.35 -3.20
C ASN A 80 -0.26 12.00 -3.12
N ALA A 81 0.34 11.60 -4.24
CA ALA A 81 1.77 11.29 -4.27
C ALA A 81 2.64 12.52 -3.98
N LYS A 82 2.17 13.73 -4.33
CA LYS A 82 2.94 14.96 -4.17
C LYS A 82 3.14 15.36 -2.71
N SER A 83 2.20 15.00 -1.81
CA SER A 83 2.39 15.27 -0.38
C SER A 83 3.58 14.50 0.19
N VAL A 84 3.77 13.25 -0.26
CA VAL A 84 4.91 12.42 0.14
C VAL A 84 6.20 12.93 -0.48
N GLU A 85 6.16 13.25 -1.78
CA GLU A 85 7.31 13.82 -2.49
C GLU A 85 7.82 15.09 -1.81
N ASN A 86 6.92 16.03 -1.50
CA ASN A 86 7.24 17.28 -0.83
C ASN A 86 7.77 17.07 0.60
N ALA A 87 7.33 16.03 1.28
CA ALA A 87 7.77 15.73 2.65
C ALA A 87 9.21 15.19 2.70
N PHE A 88 9.68 14.54 1.64
CA PHE A 88 10.98 13.87 1.60
C PHE A 88 11.94 14.40 0.52
N VAL A 89 11.57 15.44 -0.21
CA VAL A 89 12.42 15.98 -1.29
C VAL A 89 13.76 16.47 -0.73
N VAL A 90 14.83 15.96 -1.32
CA VAL A 90 16.21 16.42 -1.10
C VAL A 90 16.86 16.54 -2.48
N ASP A 91 17.37 17.73 -2.81
CA ASP A 91 17.85 18.06 -4.16
C ASP A 91 19.33 18.53 -4.18
N PRO A 92 20.28 17.69 -3.74
CA PRO A 92 21.69 18.00 -3.85
C PRO A 92 22.13 17.84 -5.31
N GLU A 93 23.09 18.66 -5.74
CA GLU A 93 23.53 18.73 -7.14
C GLU A 93 23.94 17.37 -7.73
N TYR A 94 24.61 16.53 -6.94
CA TYR A 94 25.08 15.21 -7.38
C TYR A 94 23.97 14.16 -7.59
N LEU A 95 22.72 14.49 -7.23
CA LEU A 95 21.55 13.65 -7.48
C LEU A 95 20.68 14.17 -8.62
N LYS A 96 21.03 15.30 -9.25
CA LYS A 96 20.25 15.88 -10.35
C LYS A 96 20.41 15.10 -11.64
N HIS A 97 19.38 15.16 -12.48
CA HIS A 97 19.38 14.59 -13.84
C HIS A 97 18.45 15.38 -14.75
N LYS A 98 18.66 15.24 -16.06
CA LYS A 98 17.92 15.98 -17.12
C LYS A 98 16.40 15.73 -17.21
N HIS A 99 15.85 14.84 -16.39
CA HIS A 99 14.44 14.42 -16.42
C HIS A 99 13.72 14.70 -15.09
N GLN A 100 14.30 15.56 -14.25
CA GLN A 100 13.64 15.96 -13.00
C GLN A 100 12.27 16.60 -13.32
N GLY A 101 11.24 16.13 -12.63
CA GLY A 101 9.85 16.57 -12.87
C GLY A 101 9.11 15.84 -13.99
N ASP A 102 9.82 15.18 -14.92
CA ASP A 102 9.20 14.38 -15.99
C ASP A 102 8.91 12.94 -15.54
N ILE A 103 9.70 12.44 -14.58
CA ILE A 103 9.62 11.06 -14.07
C ILE A 103 9.44 11.03 -12.56
N VAL A 104 8.93 9.90 -12.06
CA VAL A 104 8.79 9.67 -10.62
C VAL A 104 10.13 9.31 -10.01
N ASP A 105 10.65 10.19 -9.16
CA ASP A 105 11.82 9.94 -8.33
C ASP A 105 11.42 9.24 -7.03
N PHE A 106 11.46 7.91 -7.03
CA PHE A 106 11.11 7.12 -5.84
C PHE A 106 11.97 7.43 -4.61
N ARG A 107 13.14 8.06 -4.75
CA ARG A 107 13.93 8.55 -3.62
C ARG A 107 13.16 9.56 -2.76
N ASN A 108 12.28 10.35 -3.37
CA ASN A 108 11.43 11.32 -2.68
C ASN A 108 10.14 10.66 -2.15
N MET A 109 9.97 9.34 -2.31
CA MET A 109 8.78 8.60 -1.87
C MET A 109 9.07 7.65 -0.71
N GLN A 110 10.25 7.74 -0.09
CA GLN A 110 10.69 6.89 1.00
C GLN A 110 11.72 7.64 1.86
N ILE A 111 11.98 7.14 3.07
CA ILE A 111 12.93 7.75 4.00
C ILE A 111 14.40 7.61 3.53
N PRO A 112 14.91 6.41 3.15
CA PRO A 112 16.30 6.27 2.72
C PRO A 112 16.50 6.65 1.26
N LEU A 113 17.71 7.05 0.87
CA LEU A 113 18.06 7.27 -0.54
C LEU A 113 18.13 5.94 -1.33
N GLY A 114 18.90 4.98 -0.82
CA GLY A 114 19.13 3.71 -1.50
C GLY A 114 17.89 2.81 -1.50
N ARG A 115 17.62 2.15 -2.64
CA ARG A 115 16.54 1.15 -2.76
C ARG A 115 16.93 0.00 -3.68
N ARG A 116 16.45 -1.20 -3.35
CA ARG A 116 16.62 -2.42 -4.16
C ARG A 116 15.48 -2.56 -5.17
N PHE A 117 15.70 -3.35 -6.21
CA PHE A 117 14.69 -3.64 -7.24
C PHE A 117 13.68 -4.72 -6.80
N ARG A 118 12.91 -4.42 -5.75
CA ARG A 118 11.93 -5.37 -5.15
C ARG A 118 10.79 -5.77 -6.08
N ALA A 119 10.49 -4.94 -7.09
CA ALA A 119 9.41 -5.20 -8.03
C ALA A 119 9.64 -6.46 -8.88
N LEU A 120 10.90 -6.88 -9.09
CA LEU A 120 11.21 -8.04 -9.92
C LEU A 120 10.60 -9.33 -9.35
N LYS A 121 10.83 -9.63 -8.07
CA LYS A 121 10.26 -10.83 -7.43
C LYS A 121 8.73 -10.80 -7.38
N LEU A 122 8.14 -9.65 -7.09
CA LEU A 122 6.69 -9.47 -7.11
C LEU A 122 6.13 -9.73 -8.51
N TRP A 123 6.78 -9.20 -9.54
CA TRP A 123 6.38 -9.42 -10.93
C TRP A 123 6.45 -10.88 -11.34
N PHE A 124 7.52 -11.60 -10.98
CA PHE A 124 7.64 -13.04 -11.24
C PHE A 124 6.52 -13.84 -10.58
N VAL A 125 6.19 -13.56 -9.32
CA VAL A 125 5.08 -14.23 -8.60
C VAL A 125 3.75 -13.95 -9.29
N LEU A 126 3.44 -12.68 -9.58
CA LEU A 126 2.20 -12.30 -10.27
C LEU A 126 2.06 -12.97 -11.63
N ARG A 127 3.15 -13.05 -12.41
CA ARG A 127 3.14 -13.67 -13.75
C ARG A 127 3.11 -15.20 -13.71
N SER A 128 3.84 -15.81 -12.78
CA SER A 128 3.94 -17.27 -12.70
C SER A 128 2.67 -17.89 -12.15
N MET A 129 2.02 -17.26 -11.17
CA MET A 129 0.83 -17.79 -10.51
C MET A 129 -0.46 -17.28 -11.16
N GLY A 130 -0.41 -16.10 -11.76
CA GLY A 130 -1.59 -15.39 -12.25
C GLY A 130 -2.53 -14.98 -11.11
N VAL A 131 -3.54 -14.17 -11.46
CA VAL A 131 -4.56 -13.73 -10.49
C VAL A 131 -5.34 -14.92 -9.95
N ALA A 132 -5.72 -15.88 -10.80
CA ALA A 132 -6.49 -17.04 -10.39
C ALA A 132 -5.74 -17.96 -9.42
N GLY A 133 -4.43 -18.20 -9.65
CA GLY A 133 -3.61 -19.01 -8.74
C GLY A 133 -3.41 -18.35 -7.38
N LEU A 134 -3.21 -17.03 -7.36
CA LEU A 134 -3.11 -16.28 -6.11
C LEU A 134 -4.46 -16.26 -5.35
N GLN A 135 -5.57 -16.06 -6.04
CA GLN A 135 -6.90 -16.14 -5.43
C GLN A 135 -7.20 -17.53 -4.89
N HIS A 136 -6.81 -18.59 -5.61
CA HIS A 136 -6.96 -19.97 -5.15
C HIS A 136 -6.19 -20.17 -3.83
N ASN A 137 -4.93 -19.76 -3.76
CA ASN A 137 -4.12 -19.90 -2.55
C ASN A 137 -4.66 -19.15 -1.33
N ILE A 138 -5.32 -18.01 -1.53
CA ILE A 138 -5.93 -17.25 -0.44
C ILE A 138 -7.20 -17.92 0.11
N ARG A 139 -7.88 -18.72 -0.72
CA ARG A 139 -9.12 -19.43 -0.35
C ARG A 139 -8.88 -20.77 0.33
N GLN A 140 -7.67 -21.33 0.22
CA GLN A 140 -7.26 -22.56 0.91
C GLN A 140 -6.87 -22.23 2.36
#